data_AF-A0A4Q0HUH1-F1
#
_entry.id   AF-A0A4Q0HUH1-F1
#
_cell.length_a   1.000
_cell.length_b   1.000
_cell.length_c   1.000
_cell.angle_alpha   90.00
_cell.angle_beta   90.00
_cell.angle_gamma   90.00
#
_symmetry.space_group_name_H-M   'P 1'
#
loop_
_entity.id
_entity.type
_entity.pdbx_description
1 polymer ?
#
loop_
_entity_poly.entity_id
_entity_poly.type
_entity_poly.pdbx_seq_one_letter_code
_entity_poly.pdbx_strand_id
1 'polypeptide(L)'
;MSLRKAYAATLQWLRMRRGLSQTELQAQTDQGHISRLEASTRSASVDLTADIAQALGVTPLTFLTLVAASHEGKTARSALNETLAELLVLGVLDEVLPSEPNKLVAPQSAAAAEKLKAVRELKNTGLSQLEVSRQLGLPRSTVGRLWHIE
;
A
#
# COMPACT_ATOMS: atom_id res chain seq x y z
N MET A 1 11.53 -21.01 8.61
CA MET A 1 10.70 -21.36 7.42
C MET A 1 10.51 -20.09 6.60
N SER A 2 10.31 -20.13 5.28
CA SER A 2 10.00 -18.90 4.54
C SER A 2 8.51 -18.55 4.67
N LEU A 3 8.13 -17.27 4.61
CA LEU A 3 6.74 -16.84 4.65
C LEU A 3 5.89 -17.50 3.55
N ARG A 4 6.48 -17.73 2.36
CA ARG A 4 5.83 -18.48 1.28
C ARG A 4 5.48 -19.91 1.68
N LYS A 5 6.38 -20.61 2.39
CA LYS A 5 6.11 -21.96 2.89
C LYS A 5 5.05 -21.94 4.00
N ALA A 6 5.08 -20.92 4.87
CA ALA A 6 4.04 -20.73 5.89
C ALA A 6 2.66 -20.51 5.27
N TYR A 7 2.59 -19.68 4.22
CA TYR A 7 1.38 -19.44 3.44
C TYR A 7 0.83 -20.75 2.85
N ALA A 8 1.68 -21.49 2.15
CA ALA A 8 1.32 -22.75 1.53
C ALA A 8 0.80 -23.79 2.55
N ALA A 9 1.51 -23.95 3.66
CA ALA A 9 1.13 -24.86 4.74
C ALA A 9 -0.20 -24.44 5.38
N THR A 10 -0.40 -23.14 5.60
CA THR A 10 -1.65 -22.61 6.17
C THR A 10 -2.83 -22.79 5.23
N LEU A 11 -2.65 -22.52 3.94
CA LEU A 11 -3.65 -22.76 2.90
C LEU A 11 -4.08 -24.24 2.89
N GLN A 12 -3.11 -25.14 2.77
CA GLN A 12 -3.37 -26.57 2.74
C GLN A 12 -4.06 -27.05 4.03
N TRP A 13 -3.55 -26.62 5.20
CA TRP A 13 -4.12 -26.99 6.49
C TRP A 13 -5.57 -26.52 6.65
N LEU A 14 -5.85 -25.25 6.33
CA LEU A 14 -7.19 -24.69 6.47
C LEU A 14 -8.15 -25.31 5.46
N ARG A 15 -7.72 -25.51 4.20
CA ARG A 15 -8.50 -26.18 3.17
C ARG A 15 -8.91 -27.59 3.60
N MET A 16 -7.95 -28.39 4.06
CA MET A 16 -8.20 -29.76 4.52
C MET A 16 -9.14 -29.77 5.74
N ARG A 17 -8.98 -28.83 6.67
CA ARG A 17 -9.85 -28.71 7.85
C ARG A 17 -11.29 -28.32 7.49
N ARG A 18 -11.48 -27.62 6.38
CA ARG A 18 -12.80 -27.28 5.82
C ARG A 18 -13.38 -28.38 4.94
N GLY A 19 -12.66 -29.49 4.73
CA GLY A 19 -13.09 -30.60 3.88
C GLY A 19 -13.13 -30.26 2.38
N LEU A 20 -12.42 -29.19 1.97
CA LEU A 20 -12.45 -28.72 0.59
C LEU A 20 -11.37 -29.41 -0.25
N SER A 21 -11.74 -29.86 -1.43
CA SER A 21 -10.81 -30.23 -2.49
C SER A 21 -10.13 -29.00 -3.07
N GLN A 22 -9.00 -29.20 -3.77
CA GLN A 22 -8.37 -28.11 -4.50
C GLN A 22 -9.31 -27.57 -5.59
N THR A 23 -10.11 -28.41 -6.23
CA THR A 23 -11.06 -28.06 -7.29
C THR A 23 -12.24 -27.22 -6.83
N GLU A 24 -12.71 -27.41 -5.59
CA GLU A 24 -13.79 -26.57 -5.03
C GLU A 24 -13.33 -25.13 -4.78
N LEU A 25 -12.05 -24.94 -4.46
CA LEU A 25 -11.44 -23.60 -4.40
C LEU A 25 -11.24 -22.97 -5.79
N GLN A 26 -11.35 -23.75 -6.87
CA GLN A 26 -11.08 -23.27 -8.23
C GLN A 26 -12.28 -22.65 -8.92
N ALA A 27 -13.49 -23.00 -8.49
CA ALA A 27 -14.69 -22.33 -8.99
C ALA A 27 -14.66 -20.81 -8.75
N GLN A 28 -13.78 -20.35 -7.85
CA GLN A 28 -13.53 -18.93 -7.56
C GLN A 28 -12.14 -18.44 -8.05
N THR A 29 -11.27 -19.32 -8.58
CA THR A 29 -9.87 -19.00 -8.94
C THR A 29 -9.26 -20.04 -9.91
N ASP A 30 -8.42 -19.65 -10.86
CA ASP A 30 -7.84 -20.59 -11.85
C ASP A 30 -7.15 -21.86 -11.27
N GLN A 31 -7.43 -23.04 -11.85
CA GLN A 31 -7.05 -24.38 -11.34
C GLN A 31 -5.57 -24.62 -11.07
N GLY A 32 -4.71 -24.14 -11.98
CA GLY A 32 -3.27 -24.27 -11.82
C GLY A 32 -2.71 -23.43 -10.66
N HIS A 33 -3.46 -22.51 -10.08
CA HIS A 33 -2.94 -21.60 -9.05
C HIS A 33 -2.89 -22.24 -7.66
N ILE A 34 -3.94 -22.92 -7.20
CA ILE A 34 -3.99 -23.48 -5.84
C ILE A 34 -2.90 -24.53 -5.60
N SER A 35 -2.73 -25.49 -6.53
CA SER A 35 -1.69 -26.52 -6.41
C SER A 35 -0.28 -25.91 -6.35
N ARG A 36 0.01 -24.90 -7.18
CA ARG A 36 1.31 -24.21 -7.18
C ARG A 36 1.55 -23.39 -5.90
N LEU A 37 0.50 -22.81 -5.33
CA LEU A 37 0.55 -22.12 -4.05
C LEU A 37 0.83 -23.09 -2.91
N GLU A 38 0.12 -24.22 -2.83
CA GLU A 38 0.37 -25.26 -1.82
C GLU A 38 1.76 -25.90 -1.96
N ALA A 39 2.28 -26.00 -3.18
CA ALA A 39 3.65 -26.45 -3.42
C ALA A 39 4.73 -25.38 -3.10
N SER A 40 4.35 -24.18 -2.65
CA SER A 40 5.25 -23.04 -2.41
C SER A 40 6.08 -22.61 -3.64
N THR A 41 5.62 -22.94 -4.84
CA THR A 41 6.33 -22.62 -6.11
C THR A 41 5.95 -21.25 -6.65
N ARG A 42 4.83 -20.68 -6.19
CA ARG A 42 4.40 -19.30 -6.49
C ARG A 42 4.03 -18.55 -5.21
N SER A 43 4.14 -17.23 -5.27
CA SER A 43 3.56 -16.33 -4.26
C SER A 43 2.18 -15.85 -4.74
N ALA A 44 1.24 -15.67 -3.82
CA ALA A 44 -0.05 -15.03 -4.11
C ALA A 44 0.10 -13.50 -4.13
N SER A 45 -0.69 -12.82 -4.97
CA SER A 45 -0.93 -11.39 -4.82
C SER A 45 -1.83 -11.12 -3.60
N VAL A 46 -1.97 -9.85 -3.21
CA VAL A 46 -2.87 -9.45 -2.12
C VAL A 46 -4.32 -9.77 -2.49
N ASP A 47 -4.76 -9.43 -3.70
CA ASP A 47 -6.12 -9.69 -4.18
C ASP A 47 -6.43 -11.19 -4.19
N LEU A 48 -5.51 -12.00 -4.73
CA LEU A 48 -5.66 -13.45 -4.74
C LEU A 48 -5.72 -14.04 -3.32
N THR A 49 -4.99 -13.46 -2.37
CA THR A 49 -5.05 -13.88 -0.96
C THR A 49 -6.43 -13.58 -0.39
N ALA A 50 -7.04 -12.45 -0.76
CA ALA A 50 -8.38 -12.09 -0.31
C ALA A 50 -9.44 -13.05 -0.88
N ASP A 51 -9.37 -13.34 -2.17
CA ASP A 51 -10.28 -14.29 -2.84
C ASP A 51 -10.19 -15.69 -2.20
N ILE A 52 -8.96 -16.17 -1.96
CA ILE A 52 -8.73 -17.47 -1.30
C ILE A 52 -9.27 -17.47 0.13
N ALA A 53 -9.04 -16.41 0.90
CA ALA A 53 -9.56 -16.30 2.26
C ALA A 53 -11.10 -16.38 2.27
N GLN A 54 -11.75 -15.67 1.34
CA GLN A 54 -13.20 -15.70 1.17
C GLN A 54 -13.70 -17.09 0.78
N ALA A 55 -13.05 -17.77 -0.18
CA ALA A 55 -13.39 -19.13 -0.57
C ALA A 55 -13.22 -20.14 0.59
N LEU A 56 -12.27 -19.89 1.51
CA LEU A 56 -12.09 -20.65 2.74
C LEU A 56 -13.07 -20.26 3.86
N GLY A 57 -13.95 -19.28 3.62
CA GLY A 57 -14.93 -18.78 4.57
C GLY A 57 -14.31 -18.09 5.77
N VAL A 58 -13.26 -17.30 5.55
CA VAL A 58 -12.59 -16.44 6.55
C VAL A 58 -12.29 -15.07 5.96
N THR A 59 -11.95 -14.09 6.81
CA THR A 59 -11.46 -12.79 6.32
C THR A 59 -9.99 -12.88 5.90
N PRO A 60 -9.49 -11.96 5.04
CA PRO A 60 -8.07 -11.91 4.69
C PRO A 60 -7.16 -11.74 5.93
N LEU A 61 -7.58 -10.92 6.90
CA LEU A 61 -6.84 -10.73 8.14
C LEU A 61 -6.72 -12.04 8.93
N THR A 62 -7.83 -12.78 9.10
CA THR A 62 -7.81 -14.09 9.78
C THR A 62 -6.82 -15.04 9.12
N PHE A 63 -6.81 -15.10 7.78
CA PHE A 63 -5.89 -15.96 7.06
C PHE A 63 -4.43 -15.51 7.24
N LEU A 64 -4.14 -14.22 7.10
CA LEU A 64 -2.79 -13.66 7.28
C LEU A 64 -2.28 -13.84 8.72
N THR A 65 -3.14 -13.74 9.73
CA THR A 65 -2.79 -14.06 11.12
C THR A 65 -2.34 -15.52 11.26
N LEU A 66 -3.03 -16.46 10.62
CA LEU A 66 -2.64 -17.87 10.64
C LEU A 66 -1.30 -18.09 9.91
N VAL A 67 -1.07 -17.38 8.80
CA VAL A 67 0.20 -17.42 8.07
C VAL A 67 1.35 -16.89 8.92
N ALA A 68 1.17 -15.75 9.60
CA ALA A 68 2.16 -15.17 10.50
C ALA A 68 2.46 -16.12 11.67
N ALA A 69 1.42 -16.64 12.32
CA ALA A 69 1.56 -17.62 13.40
C ALA A 69 2.30 -18.89 12.94
N SER A 70 1.96 -19.42 11.76
CA SER A 70 2.66 -20.58 11.16
C SER A 70 4.13 -20.27 10.88
N HIS A 71 4.42 -19.08 10.35
CA HIS A 71 5.78 -18.64 10.02
C HIS A 71 6.68 -18.56 11.25
N GLU A 72 6.13 -18.07 12.36
CA GLU A 72 6.84 -17.85 13.62
C GLU A 72 6.79 -19.06 14.57
N GLY A 73 6.04 -20.11 14.22
CA GLY A 73 5.85 -21.27 15.10
C GLY A 73 5.03 -20.95 16.35
N LYS A 74 4.11 -19.98 16.26
CA LYS A 74 3.28 -19.48 17.36
C LYS A 74 1.82 -19.90 17.19
N THR A 75 1.06 -19.71 18.27
CA THR A 75 -0.40 -19.77 18.17
C THR A 75 -0.94 -18.47 17.55
N ALA A 76 -2.10 -18.54 16.90
CA ALA A 76 -2.78 -17.34 16.39
C ALA A 76 -3.04 -16.30 17.51
N ARG A 77 -3.30 -16.76 18.74
CA ARG A 77 -3.47 -15.89 19.90
C ARG A 77 -2.19 -15.11 20.24
N SER A 78 -1.03 -15.77 20.27
CA SER A 78 0.24 -15.10 20.56
C SER A 78 0.55 -14.05 19.49
N ALA A 79 0.41 -14.42 18.22
CA ALA A 79 0.63 -13.51 17.09
C ALA A 79 -0.26 -12.27 17.19
N LEU A 80 -1.56 -12.44 17.45
CA LEU A 80 -2.49 -11.31 17.60
C LEU A 80 -2.12 -10.40 18.79
N ASN A 81 -1.77 -10.97 19.93
CA ASN A 81 -1.40 -10.18 21.11
C ASN A 81 -0.13 -9.35 20.88
N GLU A 82 0.85 -9.95 20.20
CA GLU A 82 2.11 -9.27 19.86
C GLU A 82 1.86 -8.16 18.82
N THR A 83 1.09 -8.43 17.77
CA THR A 83 0.70 -7.40 16.79
C THR A 83 -0.09 -6.27 17.45
N LEU A 84 -1.00 -6.57 18.39
CA LEU A 84 -1.74 -5.55 19.13
C LEU A 84 -0.79 -4.66 19.95
N ALA A 85 0.20 -5.26 20.62
CA ALA A 85 1.22 -4.51 21.37
C ALA A 85 2.08 -3.64 20.44
N GLU A 86 2.47 -4.14 19.26
CA GLU A 86 3.19 -3.35 18.26
C GLU A 86 2.39 -2.15 17.75
N LEU A 87 1.10 -2.35 17.42
CA LEU A 87 0.22 -1.28 16.97
C LEU A 87 -0.01 -0.21 18.04
N LEU A 88 -0.09 -0.62 19.32
CA LEU A 88 -0.14 0.30 20.46
C LEU A 88 1.14 1.14 20.57
N VAL A 89 2.31 0.52 20.44
CA VAL A 89 3.61 1.23 20.48
C VAL A 89 3.76 2.18 19.29
N LEU A 90 3.28 1.78 18.11
CA LEU A 90 3.26 2.64 16.93
C LEU A 90 2.27 3.81 17.06
N GLY A 91 1.31 3.74 17.98
CA GLY A 91 0.30 4.77 18.21
C GLY A 91 -0.85 4.77 17.18
N VAL A 92 -0.93 3.75 16.33
CA VAL A 92 -1.85 3.71 15.18
C VAL A 92 -3.10 2.85 15.42
N LEU A 93 -3.30 2.32 16.63
CA LEU A 93 -4.34 1.33 16.91
C LEU A 93 -5.76 1.85 16.59
N ASP A 94 -6.00 3.13 16.88
CA ASP A 94 -7.29 3.80 16.68
C ASP A 94 -7.30 4.74 15.46
N GLU A 95 -6.23 4.73 14.66
CA GLU A 95 -6.11 5.60 13.49
C GLU A 95 -6.85 5.02 12.28
N VAL A 96 -7.58 5.87 11.56
CA VAL A 96 -8.18 5.52 10.27
C VAL A 96 -7.12 5.68 9.19
N LEU A 97 -6.67 4.55 8.64
CA LEU A 97 -5.65 4.53 7.58
C LEU A 97 -6.20 5.07 6.25
N PRO A 98 -5.37 5.74 5.43
CA PRO A 98 -5.78 6.25 4.13
C PRO A 98 -6.12 5.10 3.16
N SER A 99 -7.20 5.26 2.39
CA SER A 99 -7.62 4.26 1.39
C SER A 99 -6.87 4.36 0.06
N GLU A 100 -6.17 5.47 -0.17
CA GLU A 100 -5.35 5.69 -1.36
C GLU A 100 -3.96 6.22 -0.97
N PRO A 101 -2.90 5.90 -1.74
CA PRO A 101 -1.61 6.52 -1.55
C PRO A 101 -1.71 8.04 -1.76
N ASN A 102 -1.11 8.81 -0.86
CA ASN A 102 -0.99 10.25 -1.08
C ASN A 102 -0.18 10.52 -2.35
N LYS A 103 -0.68 11.43 -3.20
CA LYS A 103 0.08 11.93 -4.35
C LYS A 103 1.33 12.63 -3.84
N LEU A 104 2.47 11.95 -3.93
CA LEU A 104 3.77 12.55 -3.64
C LEU A 104 4.05 13.60 -4.72
N VAL A 105 4.00 14.87 -4.34
CA VAL A 105 4.45 15.94 -5.22
C VAL A 105 5.97 15.82 -5.34
N ALA A 106 6.46 15.57 -6.56
CA ALA A 106 7.91 15.52 -6.80
C ALA A 106 8.56 16.83 -6.31
N PRO A 107 9.76 16.78 -5.68
CA PRO A 107 10.40 17.97 -5.11
C PRO A 107 10.58 19.11 -6.12
N GLN A 108 10.80 18.76 -7.39
CA GLN A 108 10.94 19.71 -8.48
C GLN A 108 9.61 20.39 -8.85
N SER A 109 8.48 19.69 -8.77
CA SER A 109 7.17 20.29 -9.03
C SER A 109 6.70 21.13 -7.85
N ALA A 110 7.07 20.78 -6.61
CA ALA A 110 6.84 21.63 -5.43
C ALA A 110 7.59 22.96 -5.54
N ALA A 111 8.90 22.92 -5.82
CA ALA A 111 9.70 24.14 -6.01
C ALA A 111 9.24 24.99 -7.22
N ALA A 112 8.76 24.35 -8.28
CA ALA A 112 8.18 25.06 -9.42
C ALA A 112 6.83 25.72 -9.08
N ALA A 113 5.98 25.04 -8.31
CA ALA A 113 4.71 25.56 -7.83
C ALA A 113 4.89 26.74 -6.86
N GLU A 114 5.88 26.66 -5.95
CA GLU A 114 6.23 27.78 -5.07
C GLU A 114 6.70 29.02 -5.84
N LYS A 115 7.58 28.82 -6.83
CA LYS A 115 8.04 29.92 -7.69
C LYS A 115 6.90 30.54 -8.50
N LEU A 116 5.98 29.71 -9.01
CA LEU A 116 4.79 30.19 -9.70
C LEU A 116 3.90 31.01 -8.76
N LYS A 117 3.65 30.52 -7.55
CA LYS A 117 2.86 31.22 -6.52
C LYS A 117 3.48 32.57 -6.17
N ALA A 118 4.79 32.62 -5.90
CA ALA A 118 5.50 33.86 -5.60
C ALA A 118 5.45 34.88 -6.75
N VAL A 119 5.60 34.42 -8.01
CA VAL A 119 5.47 35.30 -9.18
C VAL A 119 4.03 35.83 -9.31
N ARG A 120 3.01 35.01 -9.04
CA ARG A 120 1.60 35.42 -9.09
C ARG A 120 1.23 36.42 -8.00
N GLU A 121 1.69 36.20 -6.78
CA GLU A 121 1.45 37.12 -5.65
C GLU A 121 2.02 38.52 -5.97
N LEU A 122 3.24 38.60 -6.47
CA LEU A 122 3.85 39.88 -6.85
C LEU A 122 3.23 40.50 -8.12
N LYS A 123 2.75 39.69 -9.07
CA LYS A 123 1.96 40.19 -10.20
C LYS A 123 0.67 40.85 -9.73
N ASN A 124 -0.01 40.23 -8.76
CA ASN A 124 -1.28 40.73 -8.23
C ASN A 124 -1.13 42.01 -7.40
N THR A 125 0.05 42.30 -6.86
CA THR A 125 0.35 43.58 -6.21
C THR A 125 0.73 44.69 -7.19
N GLY A 126 0.68 44.43 -8.50
CA GLY A 126 0.87 45.43 -9.55
C GLY A 126 2.32 45.65 -9.99
N LEU A 127 3.26 44.82 -9.53
CA LEU A 127 4.66 44.89 -9.94
C LEU A 127 4.84 44.45 -11.40
N SER A 128 5.80 45.07 -12.08
CA SER A 128 6.22 44.67 -13.42
C SER A 128 7.13 43.44 -13.39
N GLN A 129 7.22 42.71 -14.50
CA GLN A 129 8.08 41.52 -14.61
C GLN A 129 9.56 41.77 -14.26
N LEU A 130 10.05 43.00 -14.48
CA LEU A 130 11.42 43.39 -14.15
C LEU A 130 11.62 43.49 -12.63
N GLU A 131 10.65 44.06 -11.92
CA GLU A 131 10.68 44.22 -10.46
C GLU A 131 10.53 42.85 -9.79
N VAL A 132 9.62 42.00 -10.28
CA VAL A 132 9.46 40.62 -9.80
C VAL A 132 10.73 39.78 -10.00
N SER A 133 11.42 39.94 -11.14
CA SER A 133 12.70 39.26 -11.41
C SER A 133 13.79 39.68 -10.42
N ARG A 134 13.89 40.99 -10.13
CA ARG A 134 14.85 41.51 -9.14
C ARG A 134 14.51 41.07 -7.72
N GLN A 135 13.24 41.06 -7.35
CA GLN A 135 12.78 40.75 -6.00
C GLN A 135 12.87 39.26 -5.66
N LEU A 136 12.57 38.37 -6.61
CA LEU A 136 12.66 36.92 -6.42
C LEU A 136 14.03 36.32 -6.76
N GLY A 137 14.97 37.13 -7.28
CA GLY A 137 16.28 36.66 -7.74
C GLY A 137 16.20 35.65 -8.90
N LEU A 138 15.07 35.64 -9.64
CA LEU A 138 14.81 34.71 -10.74
C LEU A 138 15.20 35.33 -12.09
N PRO A 139 15.76 34.55 -13.03
CA PRO A 139 16.01 35.04 -14.39
C PRO A 139 14.72 35.53 -15.04
N ARG A 140 14.81 36.63 -15.81
CA ARG A 140 13.66 37.25 -16.47
C ARG A 140 12.91 36.28 -17.40
N SER A 141 13.62 35.33 -18.01
CA SER A 141 13.04 34.23 -18.80
C SER A 141 12.17 33.27 -17.98
N THR A 142 12.57 33.01 -16.73
CA THR A 142 11.82 32.16 -15.80
C THR A 142 10.57 32.87 -15.30
N VAL A 143 10.68 34.16 -14.95
CA VAL A 143 9.52 34.98 -14.57
C VAL A 143 8.56 35.10 -15.75
N GLY A 144 9.03 35.41 -16.96
CA GLY A 144 8.21 35.50 -18.16
C GLY A 144 7.45 34.21 -18.46
N ARG A 145 8.11 33.05 -18.36
CA ARG A 145 7.45 31.74 -18.52
C ARG A 145 6.35 31.51 -17.48
N LEU A 146 6.60 31.83 -16.21
CA LEU A 146 5.63 31.67 -15.12
C LEU A 146 4.52 32.74 -15.13
N TRP A 147 4.72 33.86 -15.83
CA TRP A 147 3.77 34.99 -15.90
C TRP A 147 2.51 34.70 -16.71
N HIS A 148 2.63 33.79 -17.68
CA HIS A 148 1.58 33.42 -18.65
C HIS A 148 0.99 32.03 -18.41
N ILE A 149 1.47 31.30 -17.41
CA ILE A 149 0.85 30.05 -16.96
C ILE A 149 -0.36 30.43 -16.12
N GLU A 150 -1.57 30.19 -16.66
CA GLU A 150 -2.86 30.29 -15.95
C GLU A 150 -3.02 29.20 -14.88
#